data_AF-A0A498FL21-F1
#
_entry.id   AF-A0A498FL21-F1
#
_cell.length_a   1.000
_cell.length_b   1.000
_cell.length_c   1.000
_cell.angle_alpha   90.00
_cell.angle_beta   90.00
_cell.angle_gamma   90.00
#
_symmetry.space_group_name_H-M   'P 1'
#
loop_
_entity.id
_entity.type
_entity.pdbx_description
1 polymer ?
#
loop_
_entity_poly.entity_id
_entity_poly.type
_entity_poly.pdbx_seq_one_letter_code
_entity_poly.pdbx_strand_id
1 'polypeptide(L)'
;MPASGQHNEQAAETPDPSPELSERYGENPARFLQEDIHADSGAGTSGEFIFARIRGIESTSLARYWVAMERRLASINDREPRERVLHALAQRERYLEANGEGLAQAGMTPAERREAAAEHDAESVAVLVDEDGEAVSWSRQEGATVEASR
;
A
#
# COMPACT_ATOMS: atom_id res chain seq x y z
N MET A 1 -30.18 -3.10 6.01
CA MET A 1 -29.66 -2.14 5.02
C MET A 1 -28.20 -2.48 4.77
N PRO A 2 -27.81 -3.00 3.59
CA PRO A 2 -26.40 -3.23 3.32
C PRO A 2 -25.75 -1.88 2.99
N ALA A 3 -24.66 -1.55 3.70
CA ALA A 3 -23.81 -0.40 3.44
C ALA A 3 -22.89 -0.71 2.25
N SER A 4 -23.45 -0.75 1.05
CA SER A 4 -22.72 -0.90 -0.21
C SER A 4 -22.89 0.39 -1.00
N GLY A 5 -21.99 1.36 -0.85
CA GLY A 5 -22.09 2.55 -1.72
C GLY A 5 -21.23 3.76 -1.36
N GLN A 6 -20.82 3.95 -0.11
CA GLN A 6 -20.17 5.23 0.27
C GLN A 6 -18.75 5.43 -0.26
N HIS A 7 -18.07 4.39 -0.75
CA HIS A 7 -16.74 4.53 -1.35
C HIS A 7 -16.74 4.76 -2.87
N ASN A 8 -17.89 4.66 -3.54
CA ASN A 8 -17.95 4.68 -5.01
C ASN A 8 -18.31 6.05 -5.61
N GLU A 9 -18.75 7.03 -4.80
CA GLU A 9 -19.18 8.34 -5.30
C GLU A 9 -18.01 9.24 -5.75
N GLN A 10 -16.79 8.97 -5.27
CA GLN A 10 -15.56 9.63 -5.74
C GLN A 10 -14.96 9.01 -7.02
N ALA A 11 -15.55 7.92 -7.55
CA ALA A 11 -15.03 7.27 -8.75
C ALA A 11 -15.28 8.09 -10.04
N ALA A 12 -16.15 9.09 -10.01
CA ALA A 12 -16.66 9.78 -11.20
C ALA A 12 -15.86 11.03 -11.64
N GLU A 13 -14.94 11.55 -10.82
CA GLU A 13 -14.28 12.85 -11.12
C GLU A 13 -12.88 12.70 -11.74
N THR A 14 -12.18 11.59 -11.48
CA THR A 14 -10.88 11.31 -12.08
C THR A 14 -11.06 10.64 -13.45
N PRO A 15 -10.63 11.25 -14.57
CA PRO A 15 -10.74 10.64 -15.89
C PRO A 15 -10.08 9.26 -15.90
N ASP A 16 -10.87 8.22 -16.16
CA ASP A 16 -10.40 6.86 -16.30
C ASP A 16 -9.93 6.63 -17.74
N PRO A 17 -8.63 6.43 -17.99
CA PRO A 17 -8.17 6.17 -19.33
C PRO A 17 -8.55 4.76 -19.82
N SER A 18 -8.95 3.83 -18.95
CA SER A 18 -9.27 2.44 -19.32
C SER A 18 -10.57 1.91 -18.71
N PRO A 19 -11.73 2.53 -19.03
CA PRO A 19 -13.01 2.22 -18.38
C PRO A 19 -13.43 0.75 -18.50
N GLU A 20 -13.15 0.08 -19.63
CA GLU A 20 -13.52 -1.33 -19.83
C GLU A 20 -12.70 -2.28 -18.93
N LEU A 21 -11.45 -1.92 -18.63
CA LEU A 21 -10.62 -2.68 -17.70
C LEU A 21 -11.00 -2.38 -16.25
N SER A 22 -11.33 -1.14 -15.94
CA SER A 22 -11.83 -0.78 -14.61
C SER A 22 -13.16 -1.46 -14.30
N GLU A 23 -14.06 -1.57 -15.26
CA GLU A 23 -15.30 -2.35 -15.12
C GLU A 23 -14.99 -3.84 -14.90
N ARG A 24 -14.08 -4.41 -15.70
CA ARG A 24 -13.68 -5.82 -15.57
C ARG A 24 -13.07 -6.14 -14.20
N TYR A 25 -12.20 -5.26 -13.70
CA TYR A 25 -11.48 -5.47 -12.45
C TYR A 25 -12.19 -4.87 -11.22
N GLY A 26 -13.32 -4.17 -11.42
CA GLY A 26 -14.10 -3.54 -10.36
C GLY A 26 -13.41 -2.35 -9.68
N GLU A 27 -12.36 -1.79 -10.30
CA GLU A 27 -11.54 -0.73 -9.72
C GLU A 27 -10.91 0.15 -10.80
N ASN A 28 -10.90 1.46 -10.58
CA ASN A 28 -10.14 2.44 -11.37
C ASN A 28 -8.84 2.82 -10.62
N PRO A 29 -7.66 2.28 -10.99
CA PRO A 29 -6.40 2.62 -10.34
C PRO A 29 -6.00 4.08 -10.53
N ALA A 30 -6.50 4.75 -11.58
CA ALA A 30 -6.16 6.15 -11.87
C ALA A 30 -6.56 7.09 -10.73
N ARG A 31 -7.61 6.75 -9.97
CA ARG A 31 -8.04 7.51 -8.79
C ARG A 31 -6.93 7.66 -7.74
N PHE A 32 -6.07 6.66 -7.62
CA PHE A 32 -4.95 6.66 -6.67
C PHE A 32 -3.66 7.12 -7.34
N LEU A 33 -3.48 6.80 -8.63
CA LEU A 33 -2.24 7.04 -9.35
C LEU A 33 -2.11 8.48 -9.87
N GLN A 34 -3.19 9.26 -9.95
CA GLN A 34 -3.08 10.66 -10.34
C GLN A 34 -2.68 11.59 -9.18
N GLU A 35 -2.83 11.14 -7.93
CA GLU A 35 -2.41 11.91 -6.76
C GLU A 35 -0.88 11.92 -6.60
N ASP A 36 -0.35 13.06 -6.15
CA ASP A 36 1.06 13.24 -5.84
C ASP A 36 1.45 12.48 -4.57
N ILE A 37 2.63 11.85 -4.61
CA ILE A 37 3.19 11.14 -3.44
C ILE A 37 3.95 12.15 -2.60
N HIS A 38 3.27 12.78 -1.64
CA HIS A 38 3.92 13.65 -0.67
C HIS A 38 4.49 12.82 0.50
N ALA A 39 5.72 13.15 0.93
CA ALA A 39 6.18 12.74 2.25
C ALA A 39 5.27 13.41 3.27
N ASP A 40 4.65 12.61 4.12
CA ASP A 40 3.71 13.10 5.10
C ASP A 40 4.45 13.94 6.14
N SER A 41 4.31 15.26 6.04
CA SER A 41 4.69 16.20 7.09
C SER A 41 3.47 16.60 7.95
N GLY A 42 2.36 15.87 7.81
CA GLY A 42 1.07 16.09 8.49
C GLY A 42 0.60 14.82 9.22
N ALA A 43 -0.72 14.68 9.40
CA ALA A 43 -1.32 13.66 10.27
C ALA A 43 -1.51 12.25 9.63
N GLY A 44 -0.70 11.83 8.67
CA GLY A 44 -0.63 10.41 8.25
C GLY A 44 -1.11 10.07 6.83
N THR A 45 -1.75 10.98 6.08
CA THR A 45 -2.88 10.49 5.25
C THR A 45 -2.78 10.61 3.73
N SER A 46 -1.95 11.48 3.16
CA SER A 46 -2.06 11.83 1.73
C SER A 46 -1.14 11.05 0.78
N GLY A 47 0.05 10.61 1.20
CA GLY A 47 0.96 9.82 0.35
C GLY A 47 0.88 8.29 0.56
N GLU A 48 0.34 7.84 1.69
CA GLU A 48 0.32 6.42 2.06
C GLU A 48 -0.87 5.64 1.49
N PHE A 49 -1.91 6.33 1.03
CA PHE A 49 -3.16 5.69 0.61
C PHE A 49 -2.97 4.77 -0.60
N ILE A 50 -2.10 5.16 -1.56
CA ILE A 50 -1.74 4.32 -2.70
C ILE A 50 -1.03 3.04 -2.27
N PHE A 51 -0.08 3.11 -1.33
CA PHE A 51 0.67 1.94 -0.88
C PHE A 51 -0.16 1.01 -0.01
N ALA A 52 -1.06 1.58 0.82
CA ALA A 52 -2.08 0.81 1.52
C ALA A 52 -2.98 0.06 0.54
N ARG A 53 -3.41 0.73 -0.54
CA ARG A 53 -4.23 0.10 -1.56
C ARG A 53 -3.51 -1.02 -2.30
N ILE A 54 -2.24 -0.81 -2.69
CA ILE A 54 -1.40 -1.84 -3.32
C ILE A 54 -1.26 -3.07 -2.43
N ARG A 55 -1.02 -2.88 -1.12
CA ARG A 55 -0.98 -4.00 -0.16
C ARG A 55 -2.28 -4.81 -0.13
N GLY A 56 -3.42 -4.15 -0.33
CA GLY A 56 -4.74 -4.78 -0.40
C GLY A 56 -5.13 -5.36 -1.77
N ILE A 57 -4.23 -5.44 -2.76
CA ILE A 57 -4.53 -6.08 -4.05
C ILE A 57 -4.59 -7.59 -3.87
N GLU A 58 -5.65 -8.21 -4.37
CA GLU A 58 -5.94 -9.63 -4.09
C GLU A 58 -5.52 -10.59 -5.21
N SER A 59 -5.23 -10.11 -6.42
CA SER A 59 -4.85 -10.97 -7.53
C SER A 59 -3.67 -10.43 -8.32
N THR A 60 -2.91 -11.35 -8.92
CA THR A 60 -1.79 -11.01 -9.81
C THR A 60 -2.27 -10.24 -11.02
N SER A 61 -3.45 -10.59 -11.54
CA SER A 61 -4.10 -9.89 -12.66
C SER A 61 -4.41 -8.42 -12.33
N LEU A 62 -4.91 -8.14 -11.12
CA LEU A 62 -5.16 -6.77 -10.67
C LEU A 62 -3.84 -6.00 -10.46
N ALA A 63 -2.80 -6.64 -9.91
CA ALA A 63 -1.48 -6.02 -9.77
C ALA A 63 -0.89 -5.62 -11.13
N ARG A 64 -0.97 -6.52 -12.13
CA ARG A 64 -0.53 -6.24 -13.51
C ARG A 64 -1.34 -5.13 -14.16
N TYR A 65 -2.65 -5.07 -13.91
CA TYR A 65 -3.49 -3.98 -14.39
C TYR A 65 -3.05 -2.63 -13.81
N TRP A 66 -2.76 -2.57 -12.52
CA TRP A 66 -2.21 -1.37 -11.86
C TRP A 66 -0.86 -0.94 -12.45
N VAL A 67 0.03 -1.89 -12.79
CA VAL A 67 1.30 -1.59 -13.47
C VAL A 67 1.05 -0.96 -14.85
N ALA A 68 0.15 -1.55 -15.63
CA ALA A 68 -0.20 -1.01 -16.94
C ALA A 68 -0.80 0.39 -16.84
N MET A 69 -1.63 0.64 -15.83
CA MET A 69 -2.24 1.93 -15.58
C MET A 69 -1.20 3.00 -15.19
N GLU A 70 -0.25 2.69 -14.31
CA GLU A 70 0.81 3.63 -13.93
C GLU A 70 1.65 4.04 -15.16
N ARG A 71 2.02 3.07 -16.00
CA ARG A 71 2.77 3.34 -17.24
C ARG A 71 1.96 4.18 -18.22
N ARG A 72 0.66 3.90 -18.34
CA ARG A 72 -0.24 4.66 -19.21
C ARG A 72 -0.40 6.10 -18.74
N LEU A 73 -0.63 6.32 -17.45
CA LEU A 73 -0.74 7.66 -16.87
C LEU A 73 0.58 8.42 -16.96
N ALA A 74 1.71 7.73 -16.79
CA ALA A 74 3.03 8.32 -16.99
C ALA A 74 3.17 8.85 -18.42
N SER A 75 2.81 8.04 -19.42
CA SER A 75 2.80 8.44 -20.83
C SER A 75 1.82 9.59 -21.12
N ILE A 76 0.63 9.61 -20.52
CA ILE A 76 -0.36 10.69 -20.71
C ILE A 76 0.15 12.02 -20.16
N ASN A 77 0.84 11.98 -19.01
CA ASN A 77 1.31 13.17 -18.30
C ASN A 77 2.76 13.56 -18.64
N ASP A 78 3.35 12.96 -19.68
CA ASP A 78 4.74 13.17 -20.10
C ASP A 78 5.75 13.08 -18.94
N ARG A 79 5.57 12.05 -18.10
CA ARG A 79 6.46 11.74 -16.97
C ARG A 79 6.93 10.29 -17.04
N GLU A 80 8.02 9.99 -16.35
CA GLU A 80 8.40 8.60 -16.13
C GLU A 80 7.43 7.91 -15.14
N PRO A 81 7.21 6.59 -15.30
CA PRO A 81 6.53 5.79 -14.29
C PRO A 81 7.25 5.90 -12.94
N ARG A 82 6.48 5.98 -11.85
CA ARG A 82 7.05 6.10 -10.50
C ARG A 82 7.62 4.77 -10.06
N GLU A 83 8.95 4.69 -10.03
CA GLU A 83 9.69 3.48 -9.61
C GLU A 83 9.23 2.91 -8.27
N ARG A 84 8.94 3.78 -7.28
CA ARG A 84 8.42 3.33 -5.97
C ARG A 84 7.10 2.58 -6.08
N VAL A 85 6.21 3.03 -6.96
CA VAL A 85 4.90 2.39 -7.21
C VAL A 85 5.11 1.06 -7.94
N LEU A 86 5.92 1.05 -8.99
CA LEU A 86 6.24 -0.18 -9.73
C LEU A 86 6.89 -1.24 -8.85
N HIS A 87 7.82 -0.83 -7.98
CA HIS A 87 8.48 -1.73 -7.05
C HIS A 87 7.49 -2.32 -6.02
N ALA A 88 6.60 -1.50 -5.47
CA ALA A 88 5.56 -1.98 -4.54
C ALA A 88 4.59 -2.97 -5.21
N LEU A 89 4.18 -2.71 -6.45
CA LEU A 89 3.33 -3.61 -7.22
C LEU A 89 4.05 -4.94 -7.52
N ALA A 90 5.33 -4.89 -7.91
CA ALA A 90 6.12 -6.10 -8.16
C ALA A 90 6.34 -6.93 -6.88
N GLN A 91 6.54 -6.29 -5.74
CA GLN A 91 6.61 -6.99 -4.45
C GLN A 91 5.27 -7.67 -4.12
N ARG A 92 4.15 -6.97 -4.33
CA ARG A 92 2.83 -7.55 -4.09
C ARG A 92 2.53 -8.72 -5.02
N GLU A 93 2.85 -8.60 -6.31
CA GLU A 93 2.69 -9.69 -7.27
C GLU A 93 3.47 -10.93 -6.84
N ARG A 94 4.77 -10.79 -6.50
CA ARG A 94 5.58 -11.90 -5.99
C ARG A 94 4.99 -12.53 -4.74
N TYR A 95 4.46 -11.71 -3.82
CA TYR A 95 3.79 -12.22 -2.63
C TYR A 95 2.57 -13.08 -3.00
N LEU A 96 1.72 -12.62 -3.92
CA LEU A 96 0.53 -13.34 -4.37
C LEU A 96 0.89 -14.62 -5.13
N GLU A 97 1.94 -14.60 -5.93
CA GLU A 97 2.46 -15.80 -6.62
C GLU A 97 2.99 -16.85 -5.61
N ALA A 98 3.63 -16.41 -4.53
CA ALA A 98 4.19 -17.31 -3.52
C ALA A 98 3.13 -17.84 -2.53
N ASN A 99 2.14 -17.02 -2.15
CA ASN A 99 1.19 -17.33 -1.08
C ASN A 99 -0.22 -17.65 -1.56
N GLY A 100 -0.48 -17.53 -2.87
CA GLY A 100 -1.82 -17.64 -3.46
C GLY A 100 -2.54 -16.29 -3.52
N GLU A 101 -3.56 -16.25 -4.38
CA GLU A 101 -4.44 -15.08 -4.52
C GLU A 101 -5.48 -14.99 -3.39
N GLY A 102 -5.96 -13.77 -3.13
CA GLY A 102 -6.80 -13.40 -1.99
C GLY A 102 -6.04 -12.55 -0.96
N LEU A 103 -6.78 -11.87 -0.07
CA LEU A 103 -6.16 -11.38 1.16
C LEU A 103 -5.84 -12.60 2.03
N ALA A 104 -4.62 -12.68 2.57
CA ALA A 104 -4.27 -13.70 3.55
C ALA A 104 -5.23 -13.73 4.76
N GLN A 105 -5.88 -12.59 5.01
CA GLN A 105 -6.87 -12.39 6.06
C GLN A 105 -8.31 -12.70 5.64
N ALA A 106 -8.57 -13.04 4.37
CA ALA A 106 -9.90 -13.40 3.89
C ALA A 106 -10.35 -14.69 4.59
N GLY A 107 -11.50 -14.63 5.28
CA GLY A 107 -11.99 -15.74 6.11
C GLY A 107 -11.47 -15.73 7.55
N MET A 108 -10.49 -14.90 7.89
CA MET A 108 -10.01 -14.73 9.28
C MET A 108 -10.95 -13.84 10.09
N THR A 109 -11.26 -14.30 11.29
CA THR A 109 -11.91 -13.53 12.35
C THR A 109 -11.01 -12.35 12.78
N PRO A 110 -11.58 -11.32 13.45
CA PRO A 110 -10.79 -10.20 13.94
C PRO A 110 -9.68 -10.59 14.93
N ALA A 111 -9.84 -11.70 15.65
CA ALA A 111 -8.84 -12.21 16.58
C ALA A 111 -7.65 -12.81 15.82
N GLU A 112 -7.91 -13.67 14.84
CA GLU A 112 -6.88 -14.29 13.99
C GLU A 112 -6.10 -13.24 13.19
N ARG A 113 -6.78 -12.18 12.72
CA ARG A 113 -6.11 -11.03 12.08
C ARG A 113 -5.15 -10.31 13.02
N ARG A 114 -5.52 -10.14 14.30
CA ARG A 114 -4.68 -9.47 15.29
C ARG A 114 -3.47 -10.33 15.67
N GLU A 115 -3.67 -11.64 15.77
CA GLU A 115 -2.61 -12.60 16.05
C GLU A 115 -1.58 -12.67 14.91
N ALA A 116 -2.04 -12.79 13.66
CA ALA A 116 -1.16 -12.76 12.48
C ALA A 116 -0.40 -11.44 12.33
N ALA A 117 -1.03 -10.31 12.68
CA ALA A 117 -0.34 -9.01 12.69
C ALA A 117 0.72 -8.93 13.81
N ALA A 118 0.43 -9.47 15.00
CA ALA A 118 1.37 -9.49 16.11
C ALA A 118 2.58 -10.40 15.84
N GLU A 119 2.39 -11.50 15.11
CA GLU A 119 3.49 -12.38 14.68
C GLU A 119 4.44 -11.65 13.71
N HIS A 120 3.89 -10.94 12.73
CA HIS A 120 4.68 -10.12 11.80
C HIS A 120 5.39 -8.93 12.50
N ASP A 121 4.73 -8.29 13.47
CA ASP A 121 5.35 -7.21 14.27
C ASP A 121 6.47 -7.73 15.18
N ALA A 122 6.36 -8.97 15.69
CA ALA A 122 7.41 -9.59 16.49
C ALA A 122 8.68 -9.90 15.67
N GLU A 123 8.53 -10.13 14.36
CA GLU A 123 9.65 -10.30 13.42
C GLU A 123 10.30 -8.96 13.04
N SER A 124 9.62 -7.83 13.25
CA SER A 124 10.06 -6.49 12.84
C SER A 124 9.97 -5.49 14.01
N VAL A 125 10.85 -5.62 15.00
CA VAL A 125 10.90 -4.70 16.14
C VAL A 125 11.92 -3.58 15.90
N ALA A 126 11.46 -2.34 15.79
CA ALA A 126 12.34 -1.18 15.79
C ALA A 126 12.88 -0.93 17.21
N VAL A 127 14.20 -0.76 17.33
CA VAL A 127 14.89 -0.45 18.59
C VAL A 127 15.40 0.97 18.53
N LEU A 128 15.18 1.74 19.59
CA LEU A 128 15.83 3.03 19.76
C LEU A 128 17.27 2.79 20.16
N VAL A 129 18.19 3.42 19.45
CA VAL A 129 19.62 3.41 19.76
C VAL A 129 20.10 4.82 20.06
N ASP A 130 21.11 4.93 20.93
CA ASP A 130 21.82 6.20 21.15
C ASP A 130 22.88 6.46 20.08
N GLU A 131 23.64 7.54 20.24
CA GLU A 131 24.70 7.96 19.30
C GLU A 131 25.82 6.92 19.16
N ASP A 132 25.99 6.02 20.15
CA ASP A 132 26.97 4.95 20.15
C ASP A 132 26.40 3.62 19.59
N GLY A 133 25.11 3.60 19.21
CA GLY A 133 24.43 2.42 18.68
C GLY A 133 23.90 1.46 19.76
N GLU A 134 23.89 1.87 21.02
CA GLU A 134 23.42 1.05 22.14
C GLU A 134 21.91 1.19 22.32
N ALA A 135 21.23 0.08 22.60
CA ALA A 135 19.78 0.06 22.75
C ALA A 135 19.32 0.87 23.97
N VAL A 136 18.48 1.87 23.73
CA VAL A 136 17.92 2.75 24.76
C VAL A 136 16.41 2.57 24.95
N SER A 137 15.96 2.86 26.16
CA SER A 137 14.54 2.80 26.51
C SER A 137 13.74 3.87 25.77
N TRP A 138 12.54 3.50 25.31
CA TRP A 138 11.53 4.41 24.75
C TRP A 138 11.14 5.60 25.64
N SER A 139 11.48 5.56 26.92
CA SER A 139 11.29 6.69 27.84
C SER A 139 12.36 7.78 27.75
N ARG A 140 13.49 7.55 27.04
CA ARG A 140 14.52 8.54 26.72
C ARG A 140 14.60 8.74 25.21
N GLN A 141 13.78 9.66 24.69
CA GLN A 141 13.74 9.96 23.25
C GLN A 141 14.71 11.06 22.83
N GLU A 142 15.26 11.83 23.77
CA GLU A 142 16.16 12.94 23.45
C GLU A 142 17.55 12.40 23.04
N GLY A 143 17.93 12.61 21.78
CA GLY A 143 19.20 12.15 21.19
C GLY A 143 19.17 10.72 20.61
N ALA A 144 18.04 10.02 20.63
CA ALA A 144 17.93 8.65 20.12
C ALA A 144 17.55 8.61 18.63
N THR A 145 18.08 7.62 17.90
CA THR A 145 17.70 7.30 16.52
C THR A 145 17.02 5.94 16.44
N VAL A 146 16.07 5.77 15.51
CA VAL A 146 15.34 4.51 15.32
C VAL A 146 16.05 3.65 14.29
N GLU A 147 16.42 2.42 14.65
CA GLU A 147 16.94 1.42 13.73
C GLU A 147 16.03 0.18 13.71
N ALA A 148 15.94 -0.47 12.54
CA ALA A 148 15.25 -1.75 12.41
C ALA A 148 16.14 -2.86 12.97
N SER A 149 15.64 -3.67 13.91
CA SER A 149 16.37 -4.86 14.36
C SER A 149 16.54 -5.84 13.20
N ARG A 150 17.75 -6.39 13.08
CA ARG A 150 18.11 -7.39 12.08
C ARG A 150 17.61 -8.79 12.42
#